data_AF-A0A550JAQ7-F1
#
_entry.id   AF-A0A550JAQ7-F1
#
_cell.length_a   1.000
_cell.length_b   1.000
_cell.length_c   1.000
_cell.angle_alpha   90.00
_cell.angle_beta   90.00
_cell.angle_gamma   90.00
#
_symmetry.space_group_name_H-M   'P 1'
#
loop_
_entity.id
_entity.type
_entity.pdbx_description
1 polymer ?
#
loop_
_entity_poly.entity_id
_entity_poly.type
_entity_poly.pdbx_seq_one_letter_code
_entity_poly.pdbx_strand_id
1 'polypeptide(L)'
;MNESKKTRGEQAIEQIMETLPPESERYQVLATARAFKSSWVALGEQLLRVKRSGLFQEWGYDNFEAYCAQEIRIKKPTAQKLTLAYDFLERVEPQLVPRQGEISPVPDYRSIELLRQAREEKGFSEEDYAGLRRAVLEENRSHPTVQKRFNEVAAAQEGGPSPSEQLRGALLTARRLAGQLERLSPLPEDAPADLARLILWLEGQLETLEAAEQAG
;
A
#
# COMPACT_ATOMS: atom_id res chain seq x y z
N MET A 1 -23.87 5.80 -22.58
CA MET A 1 -22.75 6.60 -22.04
C MET A 1 -23.07 6.88 -20.58
N ASN A 2 -22.38 6.23 -19.64
CA ASN A 2 -22.54 6.54 -18.22
C ASN A 2 -21.64 7.74 -17.92
N GLU A 3 -22.20 8.95 -17.89
CA GLU A 3 -21.54 10.10 -17.28
C GLU A 3 -21.40 9.83 -15.79
N SER A 4 -20.28 9.22 -15.41
CA SER A 4 -19.89 9.11 -14.01
C SER A 4 -19.66 10.52 -13.49
N LYS A 5 -20.39 10.89 -12.42
CA LYS A 5 -20.30 12.18 -11.76
C LYS A 5 -18.83 12.48 -11.43
N LYS A 6 -18.26 13.56 -12.01
CA LYS A 6 -16.86 13.96 -11.79
C LYS A 6 -16.58 14.15 -10.29
N THR A 7 -15.44 13.67 -9.83
CA THR A 7 -15.01 13.84 -8.44
C THR A 7 -14.50 15.26 -8.20
N ARG A 8 -14.50 15.71 -6.94
CA ARG A 8 -13.89 17.01 -6.56
C ARG A 8 -12.39 17.08 -6.89
N GLY A 9 -11.70 15.94 -6.90
CA GLY A 9 -10.30 15.86 -7.32
C GLY A 9 -10.13 16.10 -8.81
N GLU A 10 -10.94 15.42 -9.64
CA GLU A 10 -10.95 15.59 -11.10
C GLU A 10 -11.28 17.03 -11.50
N GLN A 11 -12.25 17.67 -10.83
CA GLN A 11 -12.60 19.08 -11.08
C GLN A 11 -11.44 20.04 -10.75
N ALA A 12 -10.75 19.83 -9.63
CA ALA A 12 -9.60 20.66 -9.25
C ALA A 12 -8.44 20.51 -10.24
N ILE A 13 -8.20 19.29 -10.72
CA ILE A 13 -7.21 19.01 -11.77
C ILE A 13 -7.57 19.77 -13.06
N GLU A 14 -8.83 19.72 -13.49
CA GLU A 14 -9.29 20.40 -14.71
C GLU A 14 -9.10 21.93 -14.63
N GLN A 15 -9.39 22.54 -13.49
CA GLN A 15 -9.17 23.98 -13.27
C GLN A 15 -7.69 24.38 -13.42
N ILE A 16 -6.76 23.56 -12.92
CA ILE A 16 -5.32 23.81 -13.09
C ILE A 16 -4.93 23.64 -14.56
N MET A 17 -5.44 22.59 -15.23
CA MET A 17 -5.17 22.32 -16.64
C MET A 17 -5.62 23.45 -17.58
N GLU A 18 -6.71 24.16 -17.28
CA GLU A 18 -7.18 25.32 -18.06
C GLU A 18 -6.17 26.47 -18.13
N THR A 19 -5.28 26.54 -17.14
CA THR A 19 -4.23 27.59 -17.06
C THR A 19 -2.89 27.17 -17.65
N LEU A 20 -2.78 25.92 -18.13
CA LEU A 20 -1.53 25.34 -18.59
C LEU A 20 -1.57 25.06 -20.10
N PRO A 21 -0.45 25.26 -20.81
CA PRO A 21 -0.37 24.84 -22.21
C PRO A 21 -0.50 23.32 -22.34
N PRO A 22 -1.33 22.79 -23.26
CA PRO A 22 -1.54 21.34 -23.43
C PRO A 22 -0.27 20.51 -23.70
N GLU A 23 0.72 21.14 -24.31
CA GLU A 23 2.04 20.58 -24.63
C GLU A 23 3.01 20.56 -23.43
N SER A 24 2.68 21.24 -22.33
CA SER A 24 3.54 21.28 -21.14
C SER A 24 3.57 19.93 -20.42
N GLU A 25 4.72 19.58 -19.82
CA GLU A 25 4.85 18.36 -19.02
C GLU A 25 3.86 18.32 -17.86
N ARG A 26 3.64 19.48 -17.21
CA ARG A 26 2.69 19.61 -16.10
C ARG A 26 1.26 19.28 -16.52
N TYR A 27 0.83 19.75 -17.70
CA TYR A 27 -0.48 19.42 -18.26
C TYR A 27 -0.59 17.91 -18.57
N GLN A 28 0.43 17.33 -19.19
CA GLN A 28 0.46 15.90 -19.55
C GLN A 28 0.29 15.02 -18.30
N VAL A 29 1.01 15.32 -17.21
CA VAL A 29 0.89 14.57 -15.95
C VAL A 29 -0.52 14.66 -15.37
N LEU A 30 -1.12 15.85 -15.39
CA LEU A 30 -2.50 16.08 -14.92
C LEU A 30 -3.52 15.34 -15.78
N ALA A 31 -3.34 15.32 -17.10
CA ALA A 31 -4.19 14.58 -18.01
C ALA A 31 -4.15 13.08 -17.71
N THR A 32 -2.96 12.53 -17.45
CA THR A 32 -2.78 11.14 -17.02
C THR A 32 -3.41 10.86 -15.65
N ALA A 33 -3.25 11.77 -14.68
CA ALA A 33 -3.86 11.65 -13.36
C ALA A 33 -5.39 11.65 -13.42
N ARG A 34 -5.99 12.47 -14.28
CA ARG A 34 -7.44 12.46 -14.52
C ARG A 34 -7.92 11.14 -15.13
N ALA A 35 -7.12 10.55 -16.01
CA ALA A 35 -7.37 9.25 -16.62
C ALA A 35 -6.95 8.06 -15.75
N PHE A 36 -6.55 8.26 -14.48
CA PHE A 36 -5.97 7.22 -13.60
C PHE A 36 -6.80 5.93 -13.47
N LYS A 37 -8.13 5.99 -13.70
CA LYS A 37 -9.01 4.82 -13.72
C LYS A 37 -8.70 3.82 -14.85
N SER A 38 -8.00 4.23 -15.92
CA SER A 38 -7.73 3.39 -17.09
C SER A 38 -6.29 2.88 -17.22
N SER A 39 -5.29 3.41 -16.48
CA SER A 39 -3.96 2.80 -16.37
C SER A 39 -3.10 3.48 -15.31
N TRP A 40 -2.82 2.78 -14.20
CA TRP A 40 -1.93 3.29 -13.15
C TRP A 40 -0.47 3.38 -13.63
N VAL A 41 -0.06 2.57 -14.62
CA VAL A 41 1.31 2.51 -15.14
C VAL A 41 1.72 3.85 -15.72
N ALA A 42 0.86 4.45 -16.54
CA ALA A 42 1.13 5.77 -17.13
C ALA A 42 1.29 6.84 -16.05
N LEU A 43 0.47 6.79 -14.99
CA LEU A 43 0.63 7.73 -13.88
C LEU A 43 1.93 7.46 -13.10
N GLY A 44 2.27 6.20 -12.85
CA GLY A 44 3.52 5.80 -12.21
C GLY A 44 4.75 6.32 -12.96
N GLU A 45 4.76 6.17 -14.28
CA GLU A 45 5.80 6.70 -15.18
C GLU A 45 5.95 8.22 -15.05
N GLN A 46 4.86 8.97 -15.22
CA GLN A 46 4.88 10.43 -15.15
C GLN A 46 5.32 10.93 -13.77
N LEU A 47 4.81 10.32 -12.70
CA LEU A 47 5.19 10.65 -11.33
C LEU A 47 6.67 10.35 -11.08
N LEU A 48 7.18 9.22 -11.58
CA LEU A 48 8.58 8.86 -11.42
C LEU A 48 9.49 9.80 -12.21
N ARG A 49 9.09 10.21 -13.42
CA ARG A 49 9.77 11.23 -14.22
C ARG A 49 9.84 12.55 -13.45
N VAL A 50 8.70 13.09 -13.01
CA VAL A 50 8.63 14.35 -12.23
C VAL A 50 9.53 14.29 -10.99
N LYS A 51 9.54 13.15 -10.29
CA LYS A 51 10.40 12.95 -9.12
C LYS A 51 11.87 12.94 -9.49
N ARG A 52 12.28 12.23 -10.55
CA ARG A 52 13.68 12.10 -11.00
C ARG A 52 14.22 13.42 -11.57
N SER A 53 13.40 14.19 -12.28
CA SER A 53 13.82 15.46 -12.90
C SER A 53 13.65 16.69 -12.00
N GLY A 54 12.98 16.56 -10.85
CA GLY A 54 12.79 17.69 -9.92
C GLY A 54 11.75 18.72 -10.39
N LEU A 55 10.96 18.43 -11.43
CA LEU A 55 10.00 19.37 -12.03
C LEU A 55 9.00 19.96 -11.02
N PHE A 56 8.67 19.22 -9.96
CA PHE A 56 7.80 19.72 -8.90
C PHE A 56 8.35 20.99 -8.23
N GLN A 57 9.67 21.16 -8.15
CA GLN A 57 10.32 22.35 -7.58
C GLN A 57 10.15 23.55 -8.51
N GLU A 58 10.33 23.34 -9.82
CA GLU A 58 10.10 24.37 -10.85
C GLU A 58 8.64 24.84 -10.87
N TRP A 59 7.71 23.95 -10.51
CA TRP A 59 6.30 24.26 -10.40
C TRP A 59 5.89 24.91 -9.07
N GLY A 60 6.86 25.12 -8.16
CA GLY A 60 6.68 25.84 -6.90
C GLY A 60 6.33 24.98 -5.70
N TYR A 61 6.55 23.66 -5.74
CA TYR A 61 6.29 22.78 -4.60
C TYR A 61 7.56 22.50 -3.79
N ASP A 62 7.42 22.53 -2.46
CA ASP A 62 8.53 22.27 -1.52
C ASP A 62 9.13 20.87 -1.67
N ASN A 63 8.29 19.87 -1.95
CA ASN A 63 8.68 18.48 -2.15
C ASN A 63 7.69 17.73 -3.03
N PHE A 64 8.10 16.56 -3.51
CA PHE A 64 7.31 15.72 -4.39
C PHE A 64 5.99 15.26 -3.75
N GLU A 65 5.97 15.00 -2.45
CA GLU A 65 4.76 14.61 -1.72
C GLU A 65 3.73 15.74 -1.66
N ALA A 66 4.18 17.00 -1.48
CA ALA A 66 3.33 18.18 -1.52
C ALA A 66 2.69 18.34 -2.90
N TYR A 67 3.46 18.20 -3.97
CA TYR A 67 2.95 18.18 -5.35
C TYR A 67 1.88 17.09 -5.54
N CYS A 68 2.16 15.86 -5.13
CA CYS A 68 1.21 14.75 -5.27
C CYS A 68 -0.10 14.99 -4.51
N ALA A 69 -0.03 15.54 -3.30
CA ALA A 69 -1.20 15.78 -2.46
C ALA A 69 -2.03 16.98 -2.93
N GLN A 70 -1.37 18.06 -3.34
CA GLN A 70 -2.01 19.32 -3.67
C GLN A 70 -2.53 19.35 -5.11
N GLU A 71 -1.73 18.91 -6.08
CA GLU A 71 -2.04 19.03 -7.50
C GLU A 71 -2.57 17.73 -8.10
N ILE A 72 -1.88 16.60 -7.87
CA ILE A 72 -2.32 15.29 -8.38
C ILE A 72 -3.48 14.70 -7.55
N ARG A 73 -3.72 15.24 -6.36
CA ARG A 73 -4.80 14.84 -5.44
C ARG A 73 -4.72 13.37 -5.00
N ILE A 74 -3.51 12.83 -4.89
CA ILE A 74 -3.26 11.48 -4.35
C ILE A 74 -2.50 11.55 -3.03
N LYS A 75 -2.78 10.60 -2.13
CA LYS A 75 -2.09 10.54 -0.83
C LYS A 75 -0.64 10.08 -1.02
N LYS A 76 0.26 10.57 -0.16
CA LYS A 76 1.68 10.18 -0.12
C LYS A 76 1.93 8.67 -0.25
N PRO A 77 1.26 7.77 0.52
CA PRO A 77 1.48 6.34 0.38
C PRO A 77 1.12 5.79 -1.00
N THR A 78 0.11 6.36 -1.66
CA THR A 78 -0.28 5.97 -3.02
C THR A 78 0.77 6.39 -4.03
N ALA A 79 1.26 7.63 -3.95
CA ALA A 79 2.32 8.12 -4.83
C ALA A 79 3.60 7.28 -4.71
N GLN A 80 3.98 6.93 -3.48
CA GLN A 80 5.13 6.05 -3.22
C GLN A 80 4.94 4.66 -3.84
N LYS A 81 3.80 4.01 -3.60
CA LYS A 81 3.52 2.68 -4.17
C LYS A 81 3.48 2.71 -5.71
N LEU A 82 2.88 3.73 -6.31
CA LEU A 82 2.83 3.86 -7.78
C LEU A 82 4.22 4.02 -8.39
N THR A 83 5.06 4.88 -7.81
CA THR A 83 6.40 5.14 -8.31
C THR A 83 7.32 3.92 -8.12
N LEU A 84 7.23 3.23 -6.98
CA LEU A 84 8.00 2.01 -6.72
C LEU A 84 7.54 0.82 -7.59
N ALA A 85 6.24 0.62 -7.74
CA ALA A 85 5.70 -0.44 -8.58
C ALA A 85 6.07 -0.24 -10.06
N TYR A 86 6.03 1.01 -10.55
CA TYR A 86 6.47 1.32 -11.91
C TYR A 86 7.98 1.12 -12.09
N ASP A 87 8.82 1.64 -11.19
CA ASP A 87 10.29 1.46 -11.24
C ASP A 87 10.67 -0.03 -11.23
N PHE A 88 9.96 -0.85 -10.47
CA PHE A 88 10.14 -2.31 -10.46
C PHE A 88 9.78 -2.94 -11.80
N LEU A 89 8.61 -2.62 -12.38
CA LEU A 89 8.22 -3.14 -13.70
C LEU A 89 9.22 -2.73 -14.79
N GLU A 90 9.62 -1.46 -14.82
CA GLU A 90 10.60 -0.93 -15.78
C GLU A 90 11.91 -1.74 -15.76
N ARG A 91 12.36 -2.17 -14.59
CA ARG A 91 13.66 -2.85 -14.41
C ARG A 91 13.59 -4.37 -14.52
N VAL A 92 12.55 -4.98 -13.96
CA VAL A 92 12.47 -6.43 -13.74
C VAL A 92 11.55 -7.11 -14.76
N GLU A 93 10.49 -6.43 -15.19
CA GLU A 93 9.48 -6.97 -16.10
C GLU A 93 9.12 -5.97 -17.22
N PRO A 94 10.11 -5.43 -17.98
CA PRO A 94 9.88 -4.35 -18.95
C PRO A 94 8.88 -4.71 -20.04
N GLN A 95 8.73 -6.00 -20.35
CA GLN A 95 7.74 -6.52 -21.31
C GLN A 95 6.28 -6.32 -20.88
N LEU A 96 6.04 -5.99 -19.60
CA LEU A 96 4.70 -5.71 -19.07
C LEU A 96 4.35 -4.22 -19.06
N VAL A 97 5.32 -3.35 -19.33
CA VAL A 97 5.06 -1.93 -19.49
C VAL A 97 4.34 -1.76 -20.83
N PRO A 98 3.07 -1.31 -20.85
CA PRO A 98 2.34 -1.15 -22.10
C PRO A 98 3.06 -0.14 -23.00
N ARG A 99 3.15 -0.43 -24.30
CA ARG A 99 3.63 0.57 -25.25
C ARG A 99 2.63 1.70 -25.34
N GLN A 100 3.10 2.89 -25.72
CA GLN A 100 2.23 4.05 -25.87
C GLN A 100 1.07 3.74 -26.83
N GLY A 101 -0.16 3.87 -26.31
CA GLY A 101 -1.40 3.58 -27.07
C GLY A 101 -1.93 2.15 -26.95
N GLU A 102 -1.22 1.23 -26.30
CA GLU A 102 -1.71 -0.14 -26.06
C GLU A 102 -2.53 -0.22 -24.78
N ILE A 103 -3.73 -0.80 -24.89
CA ILE A 103 -4.57 -1.16 -23.74
C ILE A 103 -4.24 -2.62 -23.40
N SER A 104 -3.30 -2.82 -22.48
CA SER A 104 -2.98 -4.14 -21.93
C SER A 104 -3.51 -4.25 -20.50
N PRO A 105 -4.11 -5.38 -20.11
CA PRO A 105 -4.53 -5.59 -18.71
C PRO A 105 -3.29 -5.68 -17.83
N VAL A 106 -2.96 -4.58 -17.15
CA VAL A 106 -1.87 -4.55 -16.17
C VAL A 106 -2.41 -5.00 -14.82
N PRO A 107 -1.69 -5.85 -14.06
CA PRO A 107 -2.05 -6.18 -12.69
C PRO A 107 -2.19 -4.94 -11.79
N ASP A 108 -2.93 -5.06 -10.69
CA ASP A 108 -3.05 -3.98 -9.70
C ASP A 108 -1.66 -3.60 -9.15
N TYR A 109 -1.35 -2.30 -9.09
CA TYR A 109 -0.06 -1.79 -8.61
C TYR A 109 0.30 -2.28 -7.20
N ARG A 110 -0.70 -2.59 -6.36
CA ARG A 110 -0.48 -3.13 -5.02
C ARG A 110 0.02 -4.56 -5.07
N SER A 111 -0.46 -5.35 -6.04
CA SER A 111 0.05 -6.71 -6.27
C SER A 111 1.48 -6.67 -6.82
N ILE A 112 1.79 -5.71 -7.70
CA ILE A 112 3.17 -5.48 -8.16
C ILE A 112 4.09 -5.06 -7.01
N GLU A 113 3.62 -4.18 -6.12
CA GLU A 113 4.38 -3.78 -4.93
C GLU A 113 4.70 -4.98 -4.02
N LEU A 114 3.76 -5.94 -3.87
CA LEU A 114 4.04 -7.19 -3.14
C LEU A 114 5.09 -8.05 -3.85
N LEU A 115 5.11 -8.11 -5.19
CA LEU A 115 6.19 -8.79 -5.92
C LEU A 115 7.53 -8.13 -5.68
N ARG A 116 7.58 -6.79 -5.71
CA ARG A 116 8.80 -6.04 -5.44
C ARG A 116 9.30 -6.34 -4.03
N GLN A 117 8.43 -6.29 -3.03
CA GLN A 117 8.74 -6.64 -1.64
C GLN A 117 9.26 -8.08 -1.52
N ALA A 118 8.56 -9.04 -2.11
CA ALA A 118 9.00 -10.45 -2.11
C ALA A 118 10.39 -10.64 -2.72
N ARG A 119 10.76 -9.84 -3.74
CA ARG A 119 12.10 -9.91 -4.36
C ARG A 119 13.20 -9.32 -3.48
N GLU A 120 12.87 -8.35 -2.64
CA GLU A 120 13.81 -7.64 -1.76
C GLU A 120 13.90 -8.26 -0.36
N GLU A 121 12.84 -8.91 0.11
CA GLU A 121 12.78 -9.54 1.41
C GLU A 121 13.66 -10.78 1.48
N LYS A 122 14.51 -10.82 2.52
CA LYS A 122 15.29 -12.00 2.88
C LYS A 122 14.34 -13.02 3.51
N GLY A 123 13.76 -13.88 2.68
CA GLY A 123 12.80 -14.88 3.14
C GLY A 123 11.99 -15.51 2.02
N PHE A 124 11.86 -14.88 0.85
CA PHE A 124 11.24 -15.57 -0.28
C PHE A 124 12.25 -16.49 -0.96
N SER A 125 11.96 -17.79 -1.00
CA SER A 125 12.69 -18.69 -1.89
C SER A 125 12.39 -18.33 -3.36
N GLU A 126 13.28 -18.69 -4.29
CA GLU A 126 13.03 -18.47 -5.71
C GLU A 126 11.75 -19.19 -6.20
N GLU A 127 11.39 -20.33 -5.58
CA GLU A 127 10.15 -21.05 -5.88
C GLU A 127 8.92 -20.29 -5.40
N ASP A 128 8.94 -19.77 -4.17
CA ASP A 128 7.84 -18.96 -3.62
C ASP A 128 7.64 -17.69 -4.42
N TYR A 129 8.74 -17.01 -4.77
CA TYR A 129 8.73 -15.84 -5.61
C TYR A 129 8.14 -16.14 -7.00
N ALA A 130 8.59 -17.22 -7.65
CA ALA A 130 8.04 -17.62 -8.95
C ALA A 130 6.55 -17.95 -8.89
N GLY A 131 6.10 -18.58 -7.79
CA GLY A 131 4.70 -18.86 -7.53
C GLY A 131 3.86 -17.59 -7.37
N LEU A 132 4.35 -16.61 -6.60
CA LEU A 132 3.71 -15.31 -6.43
C LEU A 132 3.68 -14.53 -7.75
N ARG A 133 4.79 -14.51 -8.48
CA ARG A 133 4.92 -13.89 -9.81
C ARG A 133 3.88 -14.42 -10.78
N ARG A 134 3.74 -15.74 -10.89
CA ARG A 134 2.71 -16.37 -11.74
C ARG A 134 1.31 -15.91 -11.37
N ALA A 135 0.99 -15.89 -10.07
CA ALA A 135 -0.33 -15.46 -9.60
C ALA A 135 -0.66 -14.02 -9.99
N VAL A 136 0.32 -13.12 -9.95
CA VAL A 136 0.11 -11.70 -10.28
C VAL A 136 0.14 -11.46 -11.78
N LEU A 137 1.12 -11.99 -12.50
CA LEU A 137 1.40 -11.62 -13.89
C LEU A 137 0.67 -12.49 -14.92
N GLU A 138 0.57 -13.81 -14.68
CA GLU A 138 -0.01 -14.76 -15.63
C GLU A 138 -1.48 -15.03 -15.33
N GLU A 139 -1.81 -15.24 -14.06
CA GLU A 139 -3.18 -15.54 -13.62
C GLU A 139 -4.02 -14.29 -13.32
N ASN A 140 -3.39 -13.10 -13.29
CA ASN A 140 -4.00 -11.82 -12.95
C ASN A 140 -4.91 -11.89 -11.72
N ARG A 141 -4.44 -12.55 -10.66
CA ARG A 141 -5.21 -12.74 -9.42
C ARG A 141 -5.47 -11.41 -8.73
N SER A 142 -6.61 -11.34 -8.04
CA SER A 142 -6.99 -10.16 -7.27
C SER A 142 -5.98 -9.85 -6.16
N HIS A 143 -5.79 -8.57 -5.84
CA HIS A 143 -4.88 -8.14 -4.79
C HIS A 143 -5.11 -8.85 -3.43
N PRO A 144 -6.35 -9.05 -2.92
CA PRO A 144 -6.57 -9.81 -1.69
C PRO A 144 -6.03 -11.25 -1.74
N THR A 145 -6.15 -11.92 -2.89
CA THR A 145 -5.62 -13.28 -3.08
C THR A 145 -4.09 -13.29 -3.05
N VAL A 146 -3.46 -12.33 -3.75
CA VAL A 146 -2.00 -12.18 -3.79
C VAL A 146 -1.46 -11.84 -2.40
N GLN A 147 -2.11 -10.91 -1.69
CA GLN A 147 -1.76 -10.52 -0.33
C GLN A 147 -1.82 -11.69 0.65
N LYS A 148 -2.88 -12.51 0.57
CA LYS A 148 -2.99 -13.70 1.41
C LYS A 148 -1.81 -14.65 1.19
N ARG A 149 -1.49 -14.95 -0.07
CA ARG A 149 -0.37 -15.83 -0.42
C ARG A 149 0.98 -15.26 0.03
N PHE A 150 1.20 -13.97 -0.18
CA PHE A 150 2.40 -13.28 0.30
C PHE A 150 2.57 -13.44 1.81
N ASN A 151 1.51 -13.17 2.58
CA ASN A 151 1.54 -13.29 4.04
C ASN A 151 1.75 -14.75 4.50
N GLU A 152 1.18 -15.73 3.80
CA GLU A 152 1.38 -17.15 4.11
C GLU A 152 2.84 -17.58 3.94
N VAL A 153 3.49 -17.14 2.85
CA VAL A 153 4.93 -17.43 2.64
C VAL A 153 5.79 -16.71 3.66
N ALA A 154 5.54 -15.42 3.89
CA ALA A 154 6.29 -14.64 4.87
C ALA A 154 6.19 -15.27 6.27
N ALA A 155 4.98 -15.65 6.71
CA ALA A 155 4.76 -16.30 7.99
C ALA A 155 5.38 -17.70 8.08
N ALA A 156 5.42 -18.46 6.98
CA ALA A 156 6.03 -19.79 6.95
C ALA A 156 7.56 -19.75 7.09
N GLN A 157 8.20 -18.66 6.64
CA GLN A 157 9.64 -18.46 6.71
C GLN A 157 10.10 -17.90 8.06
N GLU A 158 9.28 -17.07 8.72
CA GLU A 158 9.56 -16.53 10.06
C GLU A 158 9.31 -17.53 11.20
N GLY A 159 8.83 -18.76 10.91
CA GLY A 159 8.46 -19.74 11.94
C GLY A 159 7.12 -19.43 12.62
N GLY A 160 6.27 -18.63 11.97
CA GLY A 160 5.06 -18.03 12.55
C GLY A 160 5.38 -16.78 13.40
N PRO A 161 4.35 -16.00 13.78
CA PRO A 161 4.56 -14.87 14.69
C PRO A 161 5.24 -15.38 15.95
N SER A 162 6.32 -14.70 16.35
CA SER A 162 7.03 -14.98 17.59
C SER A 162 6.04 -14.98 18.77
N PRO A 163 6.31 -15.73 19.86
CA PRO A 163 5.45 -15.71 21.03
C PRO A 163 5.17 -14.28 21.55
N SER A 164 6.13 -13.35 21.41
CA SER A 164 5.96 -11.93 21.77
C SER A 164 4.98 -11.21 20.85
N GLU A 165 5.04 -11.43 19.54
CA GLU A 165 4.07 -10.87 18.57
C GLU A 165 2.65 -11.41 18.78
N GLN A 166 2.51 -12.70 19.09
CA GLN A 166 1.22 -13.30 19.42
C GLN A 166 0.62 -12.66 20.68
N LEU A 167 1.45 -12.45 21.72
CA LEU A 167 1.04 -11.77 22.96
C LEU A 167 0.65 -10.31 22.72
N ARG A 168 1.41 -9.56 21.92
CA ARG A 168 1.06 -8.17 21.53
C ARG A 168 -0.30 -8.13 20.83
N GLY A 169 -0.56 -9.05 19.90
CA GLY A 169 -1.82 -9.14 19.17
C GLY A 169 -3.02 -9.47 20.07
N ALA A 170 -2.84 -10.41 21.00
CA ALA A 170 -3.83 -10.75 22.01
C ALA A 170 -4.15 -9.56 22.91
N LEU A 171 -3.11 -8.85 23.39
CA LEU A 171 -3.24 -7.68 24.26
C LEU A 171 -3.97 -6.52 23.58
N LEU A 172 -3.66 -6.22 22.31
CA LEU A 172 -4.36 -5.20 21.53
C LEU A 172 -5.85 -5.51 21.41
N THR A 173 -6.17 -6.78 21.17
CA THR A 173 -7.55 -7.26 21.02
C THR A 173 -8.31 -7.16 22.35
N ALA A 174 -7.69 -7.57 23.46
CA ALA A 174 -8.28 -7.48 24.79
C ALA A 174 -8.56 -6.03 25.22
N ARG A 175 -7.61 -5.12 25.01
CA ARG A 175 -7.80 -3.68 25.27
C ARG A 175 -8.91 -3.06 24.42
N ARG A 176 -9.00 -3.45 23.14
CA ARG A 176 -10.09 -3.02 22.25
C ARG A 176 -11.45 -3.49 22.76
N LEU A 177 -11.54 -4.75 23.19
CA LEU A 177 -12.76 -5.30 23.77
C LEU A 177 -13.15 -4.55 25.04
N ALA A 178 -12.21 -4.23 25.93
CA ALA A 178 -12.49 -3.48 27.15
C ALA A 178 -13.13 -2.12 26.85
N GLY A 179 -12.56 -1.35 25.92
CA GLY A 179 -13.13 -0.06 25.51
C GLY A 179 -14.47 -0.16 24.77
N GLN A 180 -14.79 -1.32 24.18
CA GLN A 180 -16.12 -1.57 23.60
C GLN A 180 -17.15 -1.94 24.67
N LEU A 181 -16.76 -2.74 25.67
CA LEU A 181 -17.63 -3.14 26.77
C LEU A 181 -18.01 -1.97 27.67
N GLU A 182 -17.09 -1.04 27.95
CA GLU A 182 -17.41 0.20 28.70
C GLU A 182 -18.59 0.98 28.12
N ARG A 183 -18.82 0.86 26.80
CA ARG A 183 -19.92 1.54 26.08
C ARG A 183 -21.21 0.76 26.05
N LEU A 184 -21.17 -0.53 26.38
CA LEU A 184 -22.31 -1.43 26.39
C LEU A 184 -22.73 -1.63 27.84
N SER A 185 -23.78 -0.95 28.29
CA SER A 185 -24.40 -1.18 29.61
C SER A 185 -25.84 -1.67 29.44
N PRO A 186 -26.30 -2.63 30.25
CA PRO A 186 -25.60 -3.31 31.35
C PRO A 186 -24.71 -4.49 30.91
N LEU A 187 -23.67 -4.79 31.70
CA LEU A 187 -22.77 -5.95 31.53
C LEU A 187 -22.96 -6.96 32.68
N PRO A 188 -22.53 -8.22 32.50
CA PRO A 188 -22.34 -9.15 33.62
C PRO A 188 -21.37 -8.57 34.64
N GLU A 189 -21.65 -8.74 35.95
CA GLU A 189 -20.93 -8.09 37.05
C GLU A 189 -19.40 -8.33 37.01
N ASP A 190 -18.98 -9.55 36.67
CA ASP A 190 -17.57 -9.93 36.70
C ASP A 190 -16.80 -9.64 35.38
N ALA A 191 -17.51 -9.40 34.27
CA ALA A 191 -16.90 -9.34 32.95
C ALA A 191 -15.82 -8.23 32.79
N PRO A 192 -16.00 -7.01 33.32
CA PRO A 192 -14.97 -5.98 33.28
C PRO A 192 -13.73 -6.35 34.12
N ALA A 193 -13.95 -6.93 35.30
CA ALA A 193 -12.87 -7.33 36.21
C ALA A 193 -12.05 -8.49 35.64
N ASP A 194 -12.72 -9.47 35.05
CA ASP A 194 -12.07 -10.62 34.40
C ASP A 194 -11.23 -10.20 33.21
N LEU A 195 -11.74 -9.28 32.38
CA LEU A 195 -11.00 -8.77 31.24
C LEU A 195 -9.79 -7.92 31.66
N ALA A 196 -9.93 -7.10 32.71
CA ALA A 196 -8.80 -6.35 33.26
C ALA A 196 -7.70 -7.28 33.80
N ARG A 197 -8.09 -8.37 34.48
CA ARG A 197 -7.15 -9.39 34.96
C ARG A 197 -6.44 -10.12 33.81
N LEU A 198 -7.16 -10.42 32.72
CA LEU A 198 -6.57 -11.03 31.53
C LEU A 198 -5.57 -10.10 30.84
N ILE A 199 -5.87 -8.80 30.75
CA ILE A 199 -4.96 -7.78 30.21
C ILE A 199 -3.66 -7.73 31.02
N LEU A 200 -3.75 -7.65 32.35
CA LEU A 200 -2.57 -7.65 33.23
C LEU A 200 -1.73 -8.92 33.10
N TRP A 201 -2.39 -10.07 32.97
CA TRP A 201 -1.68 -11.34 32.76
C TRP A 201 -0.93 -11.34 31.42
N LEU A 202 -1.57 -10.90 30.33
CA LEU A 202 -0.94 -10.78 29.01
C LEU A 202 0.25 -9.80 29.00
N GLU A 203 0.14 -8.68 29.71
CA GLU A 203 1.23 -7.70 29.90
C GLU A 203 2.43 -8.34 30.61
N GLY A 204 2.22 -9.02 31.73
CA GLY A 204 3.29 -9.68 32.45
C GLY A 204 3.96 -10.82 31.67
N GLN A 205 3.19 -11.57 30.85
CA GLN A 205 3.76 -12.57 29.96
C GLN A 205 4.62 -11.93 28.87
N LEU A 206 4.18 -10.81 28.30
CA LEU A 206 4.93 -10.10 27.27
C LEU A 206 6.25 -9.54 27.82
N GLU A 207 6.23 -8.88 28.97
CA GLU A 207 7.44 -8.35 29.62
C GLU A 207 8.45 -9.46 29.93
N THR A 208 7.98 -10.60 30.44
CA THR A 208 8.85 -11.75 30.75
C THR A 208 9.51 -12.29 29.50
N LEU A 209 8.78 -12.37 28.40
CA LEU A 209 9.24 -12.95 27.15
C LEU A 209 10.20 -11.99 26.42
N GLU A 210 9.91 -10.69 26.40
CA GLU A 210 10.81 -9.67 25.86
C GLU A 210 12.12 -9.57 26.66
N ALA A 211 12.07 -9.71 27.99
CA ALA A 211 13.27 -9.74 28.83
C ALA A 211 14.14 -10.97 28.55
N ALA A 212 13.54 -12.13 28.27
CA ALA A 212 14.25 -13.34 27.90
C ALA A 212 14.88 -13.24 26.50
N GLU A 213 14.20 -12.60 25.54
CA GLU A 213 14.69 -12.35 24.18
C GLU A 213 15.86 -11.35 24.14
N GLN A 214 15.94 -10.41 25.09
CA GLN A 214 17.04 -9.43 25.18
C GLN A 214 18.30 -9.95 25.88
N ALA A 215 18.21 -11.08 26.59
CA ALA A 215 19.30 -11.67 27.36
C ALA A 215 20.04 -12.82 26.64
N GLY A 216 19.50 -13.29 25.50
CA GLY A 216 20.08 -14.33 24.64
C GLY A 216 20.74 -13.77 23.40
#